data_AF-A0A9D3NYZ9-F1
#
_entry.id   AF-A0A9D3NYZ9-F1
#
_cell.length_a   1.000
_cell.length_b   1.000
_cell.length_c   1.000
_cell.angle_alpha   90.00
_cell.angle_beta   90.00
_cell.angle_gamma   90.00
#
_symmetry.space_group_name_H-M   'P 1'
#
loop_
_entity.id
_entity.type
_entity.pdbx_description
1 polymer ?
#
loop_
_entity_poly.entity_id
_entity_poly.type
_entity_poly.pdbx_seq_one_letter_code
_entity_poly.pdbx_strand_id
1 'polypeptide(L)'
;MLIYKQCIDNSNSDISGKWATFDDIPHRELHNLLVDDRHGIIYCYVPKVACTAWKRIMIFLSESLKMYGVPYRNLLDVPIEEVHGSSLQQLNAYPKAVMKQKIETYQKFLFVRDPFVRLISAYKDKIQRPNQIFYEIAGMYILEKFGHVPNPPASVEQAHAQGIVPSFYNFIQYILSLPAGNYTEFDEHWRQTVHLCHPCAIDYDFIGKMETIDEDAAHLLRILRVDNIVKLKPMTRSKTEQTPPVSHTCSVSPINITTEDVRREASHLSPWTNPETESEARLDTFEDRRCEGKIHRSPVPLELKLRQHTRKMLLYKQCIDNSNSDISGKWATFDDIPHRELHNLLVDDRHGIIYCYVPKVACTAWKRIMIFLSESLKMYGVPYRNLLDVPIEEVHGSSLQQLNAYPKAVMKQKIETYQKFLFVRDPFVRLISAYKDKIQRPNQIFYEIAGMYILKKFGHVPNPPASVEQVHAQGIVPSFYNFIQYILSLPAGNYTEFDEHWRQTVHLCHPCAIDYDFIGKMETIDEDAAHLLRILRVDNIVELKPMTRSKTEQSEIKTWFSNITIEWRKTL
;
A
#
# COMPACT_ATOMS: atom_id res chain seq x y z
N MET A 1 11.43 13.07 -1.99
CA MET A 1 12.05 13.02 -0.65
C MET A 1 12.92 11.79 -0.42
N LEU A 2 12.46 10.53 -0.60
CA LEU A 2 13.30 9.34 -0.32
C LEU A 2 14.59 9.22 -1.16
N ILE A 3 14.57 9.64 -2.43
CA ILE A 3 15.76 9.61 -3.32
C ILE A 3 16.79 10.67 -2.91
N TYR A 4 16.35 11.90 -2.67
CA TYR A 4 17.23 12.95 -2.12
C TYR A 4 17.70 12.63 -0.70
N LYS A 5 16.91 11.90 0.10
CA LYS A 5 17.35 11.38 1.40
C LYS A 5 18.49 10.36 1.27
N GLN A 6 18.52 9.53 0.22
CA GLN A 6 19.69 8.69 -0.10
C GLN A 6 20.92 9.50 -0.50
N CYS A 7 20.77 10.72 -1.02
CA CYS A 7 21.89 11.63 -1.29
C CYS A 7 22.47 12.24 0.01
N ILE A 8 21.61 12.50 1.01
CA ILE A 8 21.98 13.17 2.27
C ILE A 8 22.49 12.18 3.34
N ASP A 9 21.82 11.04 3.51
CA ASP A 9 22.10 10.08 4.61
C ASP A 9 23.38 9.26 4.39
N ASN A 10 23.94 9.25 3.17
CA ASN A 10 25.00 8.33 2.77
C ASN A 10 26.40 8.95 2.69
N SER A 11 26.64 10.13 3.27
CA SER A 11 27.93 10.85 3.23
C SER A 11 29.17 10.05 3.72
N ASN A 12 28.96 8.89 4.35
CA ASN A 12 29.99 7.95 4.79
C ASN A 12 29.96 6.57 4.07
N SER A 13 29.21 6.42 2.99
CA SER A 13 29.16 5.19 2.18
C SER A 13 29.40 5.50 0.70
N ASP A 14 29.99 4.55 -0.01
CA ASP A 14 30.45 4.59 -1.41
C ASP A 14 29.33 4.84 -2.48
N ILE A 15 28.18 5.36 -2.03
CA ILE A 15 26.97 5.64 -2.81
C ILE A 15 26.78 7.16 -3.01
N SER A 16 27.26 8.01 -2.09
CA SER A 16 27.11 9.49 -2.19
C SER A 16 28.37 10.24 -2.60
N GLY A 17 29.46 9.54 -2.94
CA GLY A 17 30.80 10.13 -2.99
C GLY A 17 31.43 10.37 -4.37
N LYS A 18 30.84 9.91 -5.48
CA LYS A 18 31.57 9.95 -6.77
C LYS A 18 31.42 11.28 -7.53
N TRP A 19 30.21 11.84 -7.62
CA TRP A 19 29.93 13.02 -8.43
C TRP A 19 29.17 14.05 -7.58
N ALA A 20 29.88 15.05 -7.06
CA ALA A 20 29.29 16.10 -6.22
C ALA A 20 28.53 17.14 -7.06
N THR A 21 28.90 17.25 -8.33
CA THR A 21 28.33 18.20 -9.29
C THR A 21 28.09 17.53 -10.64
N PHE A 22 27.27 18.14 -11.49
CA PHE A 22 27.06 17.69 -12.87
C PHE A 22 28.39 17.57 -13.65
N ASP A 23 29.35 18.46 -13.38
CA ASP A 23 30.63 18.49 -14.07
C ASP A 23 31.51 17.26 -13.78
N ASP A 24 31.25 16.57 -12.66
CA ASP A 24 31.98 15.37 -12.27
C ASP A 24 31.46 14.12 -13.01
N ILE A 25 30.19 14.12 -13.47
CA ILE A 25 29.57 12.94 -14.08
C ILE A 25 30.26 12.62 -15.43
N PRO A 26 30.77 11.38 -15.63
CA PRO A 26 31.35 10.96 -16.89
C PRO A 26 30.32 11.03 -18.01
N HIS A 27 30.75 11.51 -19.18
CA HIS A 27 29.91 11.71 -20.35
C HIS A 27 29.08 10.47 -20.73
N ARG A 28 29.68 9.28 -20.65
CA ARG A 28 29.01 7.99 -20.91
C ARG A 28 27.87 7.65 -19.95
N GLU A 29 27.86 8.20 -18.74
CA GLU A 29 26.84 7.95 -17.70
C GLU A 29 25.59 8.82 -17.87
N LEU A 30 25.55 9.68 -18.89
CA LEU A 30 24.41 10.56 -19.18
C LEU A 30 23.49 10.03 -20.29
N HIS A 31 23.67 8.77 -20.73
CA HIS A 31 22.87 8.16 -21.80
C HIS A 31 21.41 7.90 -21.42
N ASN A 32 21.07 7.86 -20.12
CA ASN A 32 19.69 7.73 -19.64
C ASN A 32 18.86 9.01 -19.76
N LEU A 33 19.48 10.15 -20.04
CA LEU A 33 18.82 11.44 -20.17
C LEU A 33 18.44 11.67 -21.63
N LEU A 34 17.14 11.60 -21.92
CA LEU A 34 16.58 11.81 -23.26
C LEU A 34 16.11 13.24 -23.40
N VAL A 35 16.48 13.85 -24.53
CA VAL A 35 16.31 15.29 -24.77
C VAL A 35 15.26 15.51 -25.85
N ASP A 36 14.29 16.37 -25.56
CA ASP A 36 13.39 16.98 -26.55
C ASP A 36 13.67 18.48 -26.62
N ASP A 37 14.44 18.87 -27.65
CA ASP A 37 14.83 20.26 -27.90
C ASP A 37 13.64 21.16 -28.28
N ARG A 38 12.55 20.58 -28.81
CA ARG A 38 11.39 21.34 -29.28
C ARG A 38 10.60 21.91 -28.11
N HIS A 39 10.48 21.15 -27.04
CA HIS A 39 9.73 21.54 -25.84
C HIS A 39 10.62 21.90 -24.66
N GLY A 40 11.95 21.76 -24.79
CA GLY A 40 12.89 22.04 -23.71
C GLY A 40 12.75 21.04 -22.56
N ILE A 41 12.67 19.75 -22.88
CA ILE A 41 12.38 18.68 -21.91
C ILE A 41 13.57 17.71 -21.83
N ILE A 42 13.91 17.29 -20.61
CA ILE A 42 14.83 16.19 -20.34
C ILE A 42 14.09 15.13 -19.53
N TYR A 43 14.01 13.91 -20.08
CA TYR A 43 13.46 12.75 -19.39
C TYR A 43 14.59 11.79 -19.02
N CYS A 44 14.83 11.58 -17.73
CA CYS A 44 15.69 10.47 -17.32
C CYS A 44 14.88 9.17 -17.28
N TYR A 45 15.17 8.24 -18.21
CA TYR A 45 14.48 6.96 -18.21
C TYR A 45 15.12 5.98 -17.25
N VAL A 46 14.26 5.36 -16.44
CA VAL A 46 14.59 4.27 -15.54
C VAL A 46 13.82 3.03 -16.02
N PRO A 47 14.45 1.88 -16.25
CA PRO A 47 13.69 0.70 -16.63
C PRO A 47 12.68 0.25 -15.56
N LYS A 48 11.57 -0.34 -16.00
CA LYS A 48 10.50 -0.93 -15.16
C LYS A 48 9.65 0.05 -14.35
N VAL A 49 9.63 1.32 -14.77
CA VAL A 49 8.80 2.40 -14.21
C VAL A 49 7.95 3.10 -15.29
N ALA A 50 7.35 2.31 -16.18
CA ALA A 50 6.62 2.80 -17.37
C ALA A 50 7.48 3.57 -18.39
N CYS A 51 8.79 3.29 -18.46
CA CYS A 51 9.70 3.98 -19.38
C CYS A 51 9.34 3.83 -20.86
N THR A 52 8.78 2.69 -21.29
CA THR A 52 8.30 2.52 -22.66
C THR A 52 7.19 3.51 -23.01
N ALA A 53 6.27 3.79 -22.09
CA ALA A 53 5.20 4.76 -22.31
C ALA A 53 5.76 6.19 -22.40
N TRP A 54 6.68 6.56 -21.51
CA TRP A 54 7.31 7.88 -21.55
C TRP A 54 8.20 8.07 -22.78
N LYS A 55 8.97 7.06 -23.20
CA LYS A 55 9.74 7.12 -24.45
C LYS A 55 8.82 7.30 -25.66
N ARG A 56 7.64 6.64 -25.72
CA ARG A 56 6.63 6.92 -26.76
C ARG A 56 6.16 8.37 -26.75
N ILE A 57 5.90 8.93 -25.57
CA ILE A 57 5.49 10.34 -25.43
C ILE A 57 6.60 11.26 -25.92
N MET A 58 7.86 10.99 -25.54
CA MET A 58 9.01 11.77 -26.01
C MET A 58 9.17 11.71 -27.53
N ILE A 59 9.01 10.53 -28.15
CA ILE A 59 9.05 10.38 -29.63
C ILE A 59 7.94 11.19 -30.29
N PHE A 60 6.72 11.11 -29.73
CA PHE A 60 5.56 11.83 -30.23
C PHE A 60 5.74 13.36 -30.14
N LEU A 61 6.24 13.88 -29.01
CA LEU A 61 6.47 15.31 -28.80
C LEU A 61 7.59 15.86 -29.67
N SER A 62 8.74 15.19 -29.66
CA SER A 62 9.92 15.61 -30.44
C SER A 62 9.75 15.43 -31.95
N GLU A 63 8.73 14.66 -32.38
CA GLU A 63 8.56 14.21 -33.76
C GLU A 63 9.82 13.49 -34.31
N SER A 64 10.59 12.86 -33.40
CA SER A 64 11.87 12.26 -33.74
C SER A 64 11.75 11.02 -34.63
N LEU A 65 10.58 10.39 -34.63
CA LEU A 65 10.24 9.26 -35.51
C LEU A 65 9.08 9.65 -36.43
N LYS A 66 9.20 9.28 -37.71
CA LYS A 66 8.24 9.63 -38.76
C LYS A 66 7.84 8.39 -39.56
N MET A 67 6.55 8.26 -39.87
CA MET A 67 6.01 7.25 -40.77
C MET A 67 5.84 7.87 -42.16
N TYR A 68 6.56 7.35 -43.16
CA TYR A 68 6.60 7.90 -44.53
C TYR A 68 6.98 9.40 -44.58
N GLY A 69 7.90 9.84 -43.70
CA GLY A 69 8.32 11.24 -43.62
C GLY A 69 7.34 12.17 -42.88
N VAL A 70 6.22 11.64 -42.37
CA VAL A 70 5.21 12.40 -41.60
C VAL A 70 5.28 12.01 -40.11
N PRO A 71 5.25 12.98 -39.17
CA PRO A 71 5.17 12.68 -37.74
C PRO A 71 3.90 11.90 -37.38
N TYR A 72 3.99 11.07 -36.33
CA TYR A 72 2.83 10.35 -35.81
C TYR A 72 1.76 11.31 -35.29
N ARG A 73 0.49 11.05 -35.62
CA ARG A 73 -0.66 11.83 -35.16
C ARG A 73 -1.36 11.23 -33.94
N ASN A 74 -1.04 9.99 -33.61
CA ASN A 74 -1.54 9.29 -32.44
C ASN A 74 -0.39 8.61 -31.69
N LEU A 75 -0.40 8.72 -30.36
CA LEU A 75 0.64 8.15 -29.49
C LEU A 75 0.74 6.63 -29.62
N LEU A 76 -0.39 5.96 -29.87
CA LEU A 76 -0.47 4.50 -29.97
C LEU A 76 0.09 3.96 -31.29
N ASP A 77 0.28 4.80 -32.30
CA ASP A 77 0.81 4.40 -33.60
C ASP A 77 2.33 4.27 -33.59
N VAL A 78 3.01 4.75 -32.53
CA VAL A 78 4.46 4.63 -32.36
C VAL A 78 4.83 3.15 -32.09
N PRO A 79 5.54 2.47 -33.01
CA PRO A 79 5.87 1.04 -32.89
C PRO A 79 6.69 0.76 -31.64
N ILE A 80 6.40 -0.32 -30.91
CA ILE A 80 7.09 -0.61 -29.63
C ILE A 80 8.57 -0.95 -29.84
N GLU A 81 8.89 -1.52 -30.98
CA GLU A 81 10.23 -1.93 -31.41
C GLU A 81 11.14 -0.70 -31.53
N GLU A 82 10.60 0.41 -32.02
CA GLU A 82 11.31 1.67 -32.26
C GLU A 82 11.50 2.52 -30.98
N VAL A 83 10.71 2.24 -29.93
CA VAL A 83 10.76 2.93 -28.63
C VAL A 83 12.04 2.62 -27.87
N HIS A 84 12.60 1.44 -28.12
CA HIS A 84 13.85 0.97 -27.50
C HIS A 84 15.08 1.21 -28.38
N GLY A 85 14.91 1.77 -29.58
CA GLY A 85 15.99 2.15 -30.50
C GLY A 85 16.61 3.51 -30.19
N SER A 86 17.48 3.98 -31.09
CA SER A 86 18.21 5.26 -31.02
C SER A 86 17.40 6.47 -31.52
N SER A 87 16.08 6.38 -31.53
CA SER A 87 15.18 7.40 -32.08
C SER A 87 15.08 8.68 -31.22
N LEU A 88 15.54 8.65 -29.97
CA LEU A 88 15.56 9.80 -29.08
C LEU A 88 17.00 10.27 -28.84
N GLN A 89 17.20 11.59 -28.89
CA GLN A 89 18.50 12.20 -28.60
C GLN A 89 18.85 11.99 -27.14
N GLN A 90 20.04 11.43 -26.89
CA GLN A 90 20.59 11.28 -25.54
C GLN A 90 21.42 12.52 -25.18
N LEU A 91 21.44 12.93 -23.92
CA LEU A 91 22.15 14.13 -23.49
C LEU A 91 23.67 14.02 -23.76
N ASN A 92 24.23 12.81 -23.61
CA ASN A 92 25.62 12.54 -23.97
C ASN A 92 25.91 12.63 -25.48
N ALA A 93 24.94 12.82 -26.37
CA ALA A 93 25.23 13.12 -27.77
C ALA A 93 25.73 14.56 -27.97
N TYR A 94 25.54 15.45 -26.98
CA TYR A 94 25.87 16.86 -27.08
C TYR A 94 27.26 17.19 -26.49
N PRO A 95 27.93 18.25 -26.97
CA PRO A 95 29.13 18.79 -26.32
C PRO A 95 28.85 19.24 -24.88
N LYS A 96 29.84 19.13 -23.98
CA LYS A 96 29.66 19.40 -22.53
C LYS A 96 29.06 20.79 -22.22
N ALA A 97 29.47 21.82 -22.94
CA ALA A 97 28.91 23.17 -22.78
C ALA A 97 27.40 23.22 -23.09
N VAL A 98 26.97 22.52 -24.15
CA VAL A 98 25.56 22.43 -24.54
C VAL A 98 24.76 21.58 -23.55
N MET A 99 25.34 20.47 -23.06
CA MET A 99 24.70 19.67 -22.03
C MET A 99 24.41 20.49 -20.77
N LYS A 100 25.39 21.29 -20.30
CA LYS A 100 25.25 22.15 -19.12
C LYS A 100 24.14 23.19 -19.31
N GLN A 101 24.15 23.87 -20.45
CA GLN A 101 23.08 24.81 -20.81
C GLN A 101 21.70 24.14 -20.78
N LYS A 102 21.57 22.94 -21.35
CA LYS A 102 20.29 22.20 -21.37
C LYS A 102 19.87 21.77 -19.96
N ILE A 103 20.78 21.25 -19.14
CA ILE A 103 20.50 20.89 -17.74
C ILE A 103 19.99 22.10 -16.95
N GLU A 104 20.57 23.28 -17.17
CA GLU A 104 20.17 24.53 -16.48
C GLU A 104 18.82 25.08 -16.98
N THR A 105 18.50 24.93 -18.27
CA THR A 105 17.37 25.62 -18.90
C THR A 105 16.14 24.74 -19.19
N TYR A 106 16.31 23.42 -19.32
CA TYR A 106 15.22 22.51 -19.71
C TYR A 106 14.51 21.96 -18.49
N GLN A 107 13.22 21.65 -18.63
CA GLN A 107 12.44 20.98 -17.60
C GLN A 107 12.85 19.50 -17.52
N LYS A 108 13.32 19.06 -16.35
CA LYS A 108 13.84 17.71 -16.11
C LYS A 108 12.84 16.90 -15.30
N PHE A 109 12.53 15.69 -15.74
CA PHE A 109 11.70 14.79 -14.96
C PHE A 109 12.19 13.34 -15.01
N LEU A 110 11.81 12.58 -13.99
CA LEU A 110 11.98 11.12 -13.95
C LEU A 110 10.82 10.46 -13.21
N PHE A 111 10.62 9.18 -13.47
CA PHE A 111 9.70 8.35 -12.69
C PHE A 111 10.46 7.31 -11.88
N VAL A 112 9.96 6.99 -10.70
CA VAL A 112 10.52 5.95 -9.84
C VAL A 112 9.46 4.95 -9.42
N ARG A 113 9.92 3.83 -8.85
CA ARG A 113 9.10 2.79 -8.22
C ARG A 113 9.86 2.30 -7.01
N ASP A 114 9.17 1.64 -6.09
CA ASP A 114 9.84 0.85 -5.05
C ASP A 114 11.01 0.03 -5.64
N PRO A 115 12.24 0.17 -5.10
CA PRO A 115 13.44 -0.46 -5.67
C PRO A 115 13.35 -1.99 -5.76
N PHE A 116 12.72 -2.65 -4.78
CA PHE A 116 12.56 -4.09 -4.81
C PHE A 116 11.51 -4.50 -5.83
N VAL A 117 10.40 -3.76 -5.95
CA VAL A 117 9.35 -4.10 -6.93
C VAL A 117 9.88 -3.89 -8.35
N ARG A 118 10.70 -2.85 -8.54
CA ARG A 118 11.45 -2.62 -9.78
C ARG A 118 12.39 -3.80 -10.08
N LEU A 119 13.14 -4.28 -9.10
CA LEU A 119 14.06 -5.41 -9.26
C LEU A 119 13.35 -6.71 -9.65
N ILE A 120 12.18 -6.96 -9.04
CA ILE A 120 11.34 -8.12 -9.40
C ILE A 120 10.78 -7.99 -10.80
N SER A 121 10.36 -6.78 -11.20
CA SER A 121 9.92 -6.52 -12.56
C SER A 121 11.04 -6.77 -13.57
N ALA A 122 12.28 -6.40 -13.23
CA ALA A 122 13.46 -6.70 -14.05
C ALA A 122 13.72 -8.21 -14.17
N TYR A 123 13.73 -8.93 -13.05
CA TYR A 123 13.85 -10.40 -13.05
C TYR A 123 12.77 -11.06 -13.91
N LYS A 124 11.50 -10.70 -13.72
CA LYS A 124 10.39 -11.29 -14.46
C LYS A 124 10.49 -11.04 -15.96
N ASP A 125 10.90 -9.84 -16.36
CA ASP A 125 10.97 -9.45 -17.77
C ASP A 125 12.22 -9.97 -18.49
N LYS A 126 13.37 -9.99 -17.81
CA LYS A 126 14.67 -10.28 -18.41
C LYS A 126 15.18 -11.69 -18.16
N ILE A 127 14.83 -12.29 -17.02
CA ILE A 127 15.42 -13.56 -16.59
C ILE A 127 14.37 -14.68 -16.56
N GLN A 128 13.18 -14.42 -16.03
CA GLN A 128 12.15 -15.45 -15.85
C GLN A 128 11.38 -15.78 -17.12
N ARG A 129 11.11 -14.79 -17.97
CA ARG A 129 10.42 -15.01 -19.24
C ARG A 129 11.43 -15.38 -20.32
N PRO A 130 11.03 -16.16 -21.35
CA PRO A 130 11.90 -16.47 -22.47
C PRO A 130 12.44 -15.18 -23.10
N ASN A 131 13.76 -15.01 -23.01
CA ASN A 131 14.49 -13.87 -23.54
C ASN A 131 15.91 -14.32 -23.89
N GLN A 132 16.14 -14.67 -25.16
CA GLN A 132 17.40 -15.26 -25.60
C GLN A 132 18.60 -14.35 -25.29
N ILE A 133 18.47 -13.04 -25.53
CA ILE A 133 19.53 -12.06 -25.30
C ILE A 133 19.97 -12.05 -23.83
N PHE A 134 19.03 -11.94 -22.90
CA PHE A 134 19.36 -11.90 -21.47
C PHE A 134 19.72 -13.27 -20.90
N TYR A 135 19.24 -14.34 -21.53
CA TYR A 135 19.67 -15.68 -21.19
C TYR A 135 21.16 -15.88 -21.51
N GLU A 136 21.63 -15.42 -22.66
CA GLU A 136 23.05 -15.44 -23.04
C GLU A 136 23.89 -14.50 -22.16
N ILE A 137 23.43 -13.27 -21.94
CA ILE A 137 24.18 -12.24 -21.18
C ILE A 137 24.30 -12.60 -19.69
N ALA A 138 23.25 -13.17 -19.09
CA ALA A 138 23.20 -13.40 -17.64
C ALA A 138 22.63 -14.76 -17.26
N GLY A 139 21.56 -15.23 -17.91
CA GLY A 139 20.83 -16.43 -17.51
C GLY A 139 21.70 -17.69 -17.41
N MET A 140 22.56 -17.94 -18.39
CA MET A 140 23.49 -19.08 -18.40
C MET A 140 24.48 -19.01 -17.23
N TYR A 141 25.11 -17.84 -17.02
CA TYR A 141 26.02 -17.63 -15.90
C TYR A 141 25.32 -17.83 -14.55
N ILE A 142 24.08 -17.34 -14.42
CA ILE A 142 23.30 -17.49 -13.19
C ILE A 142 23.01 -18.97 -12.91
N LEU A 143 22.61 -19.74 -13.94
CA LEU A 143 22.34 -21.17 -13.83
C LEU A 143 23.60 -21.96 -13.47
N GLU A 144 24.71 -21.68 -14.14
CA GLU A 144 25.97 -22.36 -13.91
C GLU A 144 26.49 -22.07 -12.49
N LYS A 145 26.61 -20.79 -12.14
CA LYS A 145 27.29 -20.38 -10.91
C LYS A 145 26.44 -20.51 -9.65
N PHE A 146 25.16 -20.15 -9.74
CA PHE A 146 24.27 -20.08 -8.57
C PHE A 146 23.16 -21.13 -8.60
N GLY A 147 22.78 -21.59 -9.80
CA GLY A 147 21.84 -22.69 -10.01
C GLY A 147 22.47 -24.08 -9.93
N HIS A 148 23.81 -24.18 -9.93
CA HIS A 148 24.58 -25.43 -9.95
C HIS A 148 24.26 -26.33 -11.14
N VAL A 149 24.05 -25.72 -12.32
CA VAL A 149 23.79 -26.42 -13.58
C VAL A 149 25.08 -26.37 -14.43
N PRO A 150 25.95 -27.40 -14.39
CA PRO A 150 27.29 -27.33 -14.99
C PRO A 150 27.31 -27.22 -16.52
N ASN A 151 26.19 -27.49 -17.20
CA ASN A 151 26.00 -27.26 -18.62
C ASN A 151 24.59 -26.73 -18.88
N PRO A 152 24.35 -25.41 -18.72
CA PRO A 152 23.06 -24.81 -19.01
C PRO A 152 22.67 -25.05 -20.48
N PRO A 153 21.38 -25.27 -20.80
CA PRO A 153 20.94 -25.43 -22.18
C PRO A 153 21.34 -24.24 -23.06
N ALA A 154 21.62 -24.48 -24.34
CA ALA A 154 22.17 -23.46 -25.24
C ALA A 154 21.15 -22.36 -25.63
N SER A 155 19.85 -22.66 -25.56
CA SER A 155 18.78 -21.69 -25.82
C SER A 155 17.81 -21.57 -24.66
N VAL A 156 17.21 -20.39 -24.52
CA VAL A 156 16.24 -20.12 -23.48
C VAL A 156 14.99 -20.98 -23.63
N GLU A 157 14.59 -21.33 -24.86
CA GLU A 157 13.45 -22.21 -25.12
C GLU A 157 13.72 -23.62 -24.61
N GLN A 158 14.93 -24.16 -24.84
CA GLN A 158 15.32 -25.47 -24.32
C GLN A 158 15.37 -25.47 -22.79
N ALA A 159 15.93 -24.42 -22.18
CA ALA A 159 15.98 -24.25 -20.75
C ALA A 159 14.59 -24.23 -20.11
N HIS A 160 13.67 -23.48 -20.72
CA HIS A 160 12.27 -23.42 -20.29
C HIS A 160 11.53 -24.75 -20.47
N ALA A 161 11.73 -25.45 -21.59
CA ALA A 161 11.11 -26.75 -21.84
C ALA A 161 11.52 -27.80 -20.80
N GLN A 162 12.74 -27.67 -20.26
CA GLN A 162 13.28 -28.55 -19.21
C GLN A 162 12.98 -28.05 -17.79
N GLY A 163 12.34 -26.89 -17.63
CA GLY A 163 12.11 -26.27 -16.32
C GLY A 163 13.38 -25.73 -15.65
N ILE A 164 14.48 -25.59 -16.39
CA ILE A 164 15.77 -25.11 -15.92
C ILE A 164 15.81 -23.59 -16.13
N VAL A 165 15.22 -22.84 -15.19
CA VAL A 165 15.15 -21.37 -15.25
C VAL A 165 15.78 -20.79 -13.98
N PRO A 166 16.62 -19.75 -14.06
CA PRO A 166 17.15 -19.09 -12.87
C PRO A 166 16.03 -18.70 -11.91
N SER A 167 16.10 -19.16 -10.65
CA SER A 167 15.16 -18.71 -9.63
C SER A 167 15.45 -17.26 -9.25
N PHE A 168 14.48 -16.60 -8.62
CA PHE A 168 14.72 -15.26 -8.09
C PHE A 168 15.85 -15.25 -7.06
N TYR A 169 16.01 -16.34 -6.29
CA TYR A 169 17.14 -16.48 -5.37
C TYR A 169 18.49 -16.51 -6.11
N ASN A 170 18.62 -17.30 -7.19
CA ASN A 170 19.85 -17.34 -7.98
C ASN A 170 20.19 -15.96 -8.57
N PHE A 171 19.16 -15.24 -9.04
CA PHE A 171 19.31 -13.88 -9.56
C PHE A 171 19.79 -12.89 -8.49
N ILE A 172 19.30 -12.99 -7.25
CA ILE A 172 19.78 -12.16 -6.13
C ILE A 172 21.23 -12.49 -5.79
N GLN A 173 21.60 -13.77 -5.74
CA GLN A 173 22.99 -14.18 -5.51
C GLN A 173 23.93 -13.62 -6.59
N TYR A 174 23.50 -13.64 -7.84
CA TYR A 174 24.21 -13.00 -8.94
C TYR A 174 24.41 -11.49 -8.71
N ILE A 175 23.35 -10.76 -8.37
CA ILE A 175 23.46 -9.32 -8.09
C ILE A 175 24.41 -9.03 -6.93
N LEU A 176 24.35 -9.84 -5.86
CA LEU A 176 25.22 -9.70 -4.69
C LEU A 176 26.68 -10.09 -4.98
N SER A 177 26.91 -10.90 -6.00
CA SER A 177 28.27 -11.29 -6.43
C SER A 177 28.97 -10.21 -7.26
N LEU A 178 28.23 -9.23 -7.80
CA LEU A 178 28.81 -8.14 -8.58
C LEU A 178 29.64 -7.21 -7.67
N PRO A 179 30.77 -6.67 -8.14
CA PRO A 179 31.65 -5.86 -7.31
C PRO A 179 30.94 -4.64 -6.70
N ALA A 180 30.97 -4.54 -5.38
CA ALA A 180 30.53 -3.34 -4.67
C ALA A 180 31.39 -2.14 -5.12
N GLY A 181 30.74 -1.03 -5.50
CA GLY A 181 31.41 0.19 -5.97
C GLY A 181 31.66 0.29 -7.48
N ASN A 182 31.53 -0.80 -8.26
CA ASN A 182 31.56 -0.77 -9.74
C ASN A 182 30.17 -0.93 -10.36
N TYR A 183 29.29 0.03 -10.08
CA TYR A 183 27.91 0.05 -10.58
C TYR A 183 27.79 0.07 -12.12
N THR A 184 28.88 0.37 -12.84
CA THR A 184 28.89 0.36 -14.31
C THR A 184 28.75 -1.04 -14.91
N GLU A 185 29.04 -2.09 -14.13
CA GLU A 185 28.83 -3.49 -14.53
C GLU A 185 27.38 -3.95 -14.35
N PHE A 186 26.55 -3.19 -13.62
CA PHE A 186 25.14 -3.54 -13.44
C PHE A 186 24.36 -3.17 -14.69
N ASP A 187 23.60 -4.11 -15.26
CA ASP A 187 22.64 -3.81 -16.31
C ASP A 187 21.62 -2.75 -15.84
N GLU A 188 21.24 -1.85 -16.75
CA GLU A 188 20.30 -0.75 -16.45
C GLU A 188 18.96 -1.22 -15.85
N HIS A 189 18.52 -2.45 -16.15
CA HIS A 189 17.23 -2.97 -15.70
C HIS A 189 17.20 -3.17 -14.19
N TRP A 190 18.33 -3.51 -13.57
CA TRP A 190 18.46 -3.73 -12.12
C TRP A 190 19.46 -2.79 -11.42
N ARG A 191 20.12 -1.88 -12.15
CA ARG A 191 20.94 -0.81 -11.57
C ARG A 191 20.10 0.20 -10.78
N GLN A 192 20.57 0.66 -9.63
CA GLN A 192 19.83 1.59 -8.77
C GLN A 192 19.55 2.92 -9.49
N THR A 193 18.39 3.53 -9.22
CA THR A 193 17.97 4.78 -9.87
C THR A 193 18.97 5.93 -9.66
N VAL A 194 19.59 6.00 -8.49
CA VAL A 194 20.61 7.02 -8.17
C VAL A 194 21.80 6.98 -9.13
N HIS A 195 22.17 5.81 -9.64
CA HIS A 195 23.29 5.63 -10.57
C HIS A 195 22.89 5.75 -12.05
N LEU A 196 21.59 5.71 -12.37
CA LEU A 196 21.09 5.93 -13.72
C LEU A 196 20.83 7.41 -14.00
N CYS A 197 20.26 8.11 -13.01
CA CYS A 197 19.72 9.46 -13.19
C CYS A 197 20.47 10.54 -12.42
N HIS A 198 21.45 10.18 -11.58
CA HIS A 198 22.30 11.11 -10.82
C HIS A 198 21.53 12.25 -10.11
N PRO A 199 20.43 11.96 -9.38
CA PRO A 199 19.61 12.99 -8.75
C PRO A 199 20.33 13.74 -7.62
N CYS A 200 21.51 13.30 -7.20
CA CYS A 200 22.35 14.03 -6.24
C CYS A 200 23.15 15.16 -6.90
N ALA A 201 23.33 15.13 -8.23
CA ALA A 201 24.10 16.09 -9.01
C ALA A 201 23.26 16.82 -10.09
N ILE A 202 22.04 16.33 -10.35
CA ILE A 202 21.08 16.92 -11.29
C ILE A 202 19.80 17.19 -10.52
N ASP A 203 19.39 18.45 -10.48
CA ASP A 203 18.12 18.85 -9.90
C ASP A 203 16.97 18.50 -10.86
N TYR A 204 16.07 17.63 -10.42
CA TYR A 204 14.88 17.28 -11.20
C TYR A 204 13.70 18.14 -10.77
N ASP A 205 13.06 18.77 -11.74
CA ASP A 205 11.91 19.63 -11.51
C ASP A 205 10.62 18.82 -11.22
N PHE A 206 10.57 17.55 -11.65
CA PHE A 206 9.49 16.64 -11.32
C PHE A 206 9.98 15.19 -11.11
N ILE A 207 9.54 14.57 -10.01
CA ILE A 207 9.78 13.14 -9.76
C ILE A 207 8.44 12.47 -9.50
N GLY A 208 7.95 11.71 -10.47
CA GLY A 208 6.72 10.93 -10.36
C GLY A 208 6.98 9.52 -9.83
N LYS A 209 5.92 8.85 -9.37
CA LYS A 209 5.97 7.47 -8.89
C LYS A 209 5.08 6.58 -9.74
N MET A 210 5.54 5.35 -9.96
CA MET A 210 4.77 4.32 -10.63
C MET A 210 3.51 3.98 -9.81
N GLU A 211 3.61 4.03 -8.48
CA GLU A 211 2.48 3.78 -7.58
C GLU A 211 1.35 4.81 -7.69
N THR A 212 1.60 5.99 -8.27
CA THR A 212 0.65 7.09 -8.48
C THR A 212 0.73 7.61 -9.92
N ILE A 213 0.99 6.70 -10.88
CA ILE A 213 1.34 7.06 -12.26
C ILE A 213 0.24 7.84 -12.97
N ASP A 214 -1.04 7.54 -12.71
CA ASP A 214 -2.17 8.22 -13.35
C ASP A 214 -2.23 9.70 -12.92
N GLU A 215 -2.14 9.97 -11.61
CA GLU A 215 -2.16 11.33 -11.07
C GLU A 215 -0.87 12.10 -11.43
N ASP A 216 0.28 11.46 -11.28
CA ASP A 216 1.58 12.07 -11.52
C ASP A 216 1.80 12.40 -12.99
N ALA A 217 1.40 11.50 -13.90
CA ALA A 217 1.48 11.76 -15.34
C ALA A 217 0.56 12.92 -15.74
N ALA A 218 -0.68 12.94 -15.27
CA ALA A 218 -1.61 14.03 -15.56
C ALA A 218 -1.10 15.38 -15.02
N HIS A 219 -0.47 15.39 -13.84
CA HIS A 219 0.11 16.59 -13.28
C HIS A 219 1.33 17.07 -14.08
N LEU A 220 2.23 16.15 -14.44
CA LEU A 220 3.43 16.44 -15.22
C LEU A 220 3.09 17.03 -16.59
N LEU A 221 2.12 16.46 -17.32
CA LEU A 221 1.76 16.98 -18.64
C LEU A 221 1.27 18.43 -18.59
N ARG A 222 0.60 18.84 -17.51
CA ARG A 222 0.21 20.25 -17.28
C ARG A 222 1.41 21.14 -16.95
N ILE A 223 2.36 20.66 -16.16
CA ILE A 223 3.61 21.39 -15.86
C ILE A 223 4.40 21.63 -17.15
N LEU A 224 4.48 20.60 -17.99
CA LEU A 224 5.14 20.65 -19.30
C LEU A 224 4.34 21.42 -20.36
N ARG A 225 3.09 21.81 -20.07
CA ARG A 225 2.16 22.50 -21.00
C ARG A 225 1.93 21.74 -22.31
N VAL A 226 1.86 20.42 -22.21
CA VAL A 226 1.61 19.52 -23.35
C VAL A 226 0.33 18.70 -23.16
N ASP A 227 -0.49 19.01 -22.15
CA ASP A 227 -1.75 18.31 -21.84
C ASP A 227 -2.86 18.52 -22.89
N ASN A 228 -2.73 19.55 -23.71
CA ASN A 228 -3.53 19.76 -24.92
C ASN A 228 -3.09 18.87 -26.10
N ILE A 229 -1.82 18.44 -26.12
CA ILE A 229 -1.20 17.64 -27.19
C ILE A 229 -1.28 16.14 -26.85
N VAL A 230 -0.98 15.79 -25.60
CA VAL A 230 -0.92 14.41 -25.09
C VAL A 230 -2.13 14.16 -24.21
N LYS A 231 -3.09 13.38 -24.71
CA LYS A 231 -4.24 12.91 -23.93
C LYS A 231 -4.02 11.48 -23.47
N LEU A 232 -3.62 11.32 -22.22
CA LEU A 232 -3.57 10.00 -21.59
C LEU A 232 -4.99 9.54 -21.28
N LYS A 233 -5.35 8.35 -21.76
CA LYS A 233 -6.49 7.64 -21.19
C LYS A 233 -6.05 7.12 -19.82
N PRO A 234 -6.90 7.17 -18.79
CA PRO A 234 -6.63 6.48 -17.53
C PRO A 234 -6.22 5.05 -17.85
N MET A 235 -5.19 4.55 -17.19
CA MET A 235 -4.74 3.19 -17.40
C MET A 235 -5.83 2.25 -16.88
N THR A 236 -6.81 1.92 -17.73
CA THR A 236 -7.71 0.80 -17.48
C THR A 236 -6.82 -0.41 -17.42
N ARG A 237 -6.58 -0.88 -16.19
CA ARG A 237 -5.93 -2.14 -15.86
C ARG A 237 -6.27 -3.13 -16.95
N SER A 238 -5.26 -3.62 -17.67
CA SER A 238 -5.47 -4.57 -18.75
C SER A 238 -6.35 -5.69 -18.21
N LYS A 239 -7.56 -5.84 -18.77
CA LYS A 239 -8.30 -7.08 -18.71
C LYS A 239 -7.49 -8.07 -19.54
N THR A 240 -6.52 -8.71 -18.91
CA THR A 240 -5.85 -9.87 -19.48
C THR A 240 -6.03 -11.01 -18.49
N GLU A 241 -6.74 -12.01 -19.00
CA GLU A 241 -7.11 -13.30 -18.40
C GLU A 241 -8.22 -13.26 -17.34
N GLN A 242 -9.41 -12.84 -17.77
CA GLN A 242 -10.59 -13.63 -17.42
C GLN A 242 -10.35 -15.03 -18.00
N THR A 243 -9.99 -15.97 -17.15
CA THR A 243 -10.29 -17.37 -17.40
C THR A 243 -11.79 -17.45 -17.71
N PRO A 244 -12.21 -18.19 -18.75
CA PRO A 244 -13.63 -18.33 -19.05
C PRO A 244 -14.34 -18.84 -17.79
N PRO A 245 -15.58 -18.41 -17.52
CA PRO A 245 -16.34 -18.92 -16.40
C PRO A 245 -16.45 -20.43 -16.59
N VAL A 246 -15.78 -21.19 -15.74
CA VAL A 246 -16.06 -22.62 -15.65
C VAL A 246 -17.45 -22.71 -15.04
N SER A 247 -18.42 -23.00 -15.90
CA SER A 247 -19.75 -23.43 -15.49
C SER A 247 -19.61 -24.77 -14.78
N HIS A 248 -19.41 -24.73 -13.46
CA HIS A 248 -19.73 -25.86 -12.61
C HIS A 248 -21.18 -25.71 -12.17
N THR A 249 -22.05 -26.27 -13.01
CA THR A 249 -23.32 -26.82 -12.56
C THR A 249 -23.05 -27.74 -11.37
N CYS A 250 -23.64 -27.43 -10.22
CA CYS A 250 -23.75 -28.38 -9.11
C CYS A 250 -24.69 -29.50 -9.57
N SER A 251 -24.15 -30.55 -10.18
CA SER A 251 -24.82 -31.84 -10.26
C SER A 251 -24.79 -32.48 -8.88
N VAL A 252 -25.90 -32.36 -8.17
CA VAL A 252 -26.20 -33.23 -7.03
C VAL A 252 -26.30 -34.66 -7.57
N SER A 253 -25.34 -35.51 -7.23
CA SER A 253 -25.52 -36.95 -7.36
C SER A 253 -26.24 -37.44 -6.10
N PRO A 254 -27.32 -38.24 -6.21
CA PRO A 254 -28.11 -38.67 -5.07
C PRO A 254 -27.35 -39.71 -4.26
N ILE A 255 -27.28 -39.52 -2.94
CA ILE A 255 -26.94 -40.60 -2.01
C ILE A 255 -28.20 -41.43 -1.83
N ASN A 256 -28.14 -42.69 -2.25
CA ASN A 256 -29.15 -43.71 -1.96
C ASN A 256 -29.22 -43.94 -0.44
N ILE A 257 -30.32 -43.52 0.17
CA ILE A 257 -30.75 -43.98 1.49
C ILE A 257 -31.58 -45.23 1.23
N THR A 258 -31.09 -46.38 1.69
CA THR A 258 -31.94 -47.58 1.83
C THR A 258 -32.73 -47.46 3.12
N THR A 259 -33.99 -47.84 2.99
CA THR A 259 -35.04 -47.82 4.00
C THR A 259 -34.79 -48.86 5.08
N GLU A 260 -34.56 -48.43 6.32
CA GLU A 260 -35.09 -49.11 7.49
C GLU A 260 -35.25 -48.09 8.63
N ASP A 261 -36.47 -48.03 9.17
CA ASP A 261 -36.89 -47.48 10.46
C ASP A 261 -37.09 -45.97 10.66
N VAL A 262 -38.27 -45.56 10.19
CA VAL A 262 -39.09 -44.47 10.75
C VAL A 262 -39.81 -44.93 12.02
N ARG A 263 -39.84 -44.03 13.04
CA ARG A 263 -40.71 -43.93 14.24
C ARG A 263 -40.35 -44.71 15.51
N ARG A 264 -40.12 -43.94 16.59
CA ARG A 264 -40.70 -43.97 17.96
C ARG A 264 -39.79 -43.10 18.84
N GLU A 265 -40.18 -42.30 19.82
CA GLU A 265 -41.45 -41.90 20.44
C GLU A 265 -41.08 -40.71 21.36
N ALA A 266 -42.08 -39.89 21.68
CA ALA A 266 -41.93 -38.74 22.58
C ALA A 266 -41.95 -39.13 24.07
N SER A 267 -41.62 -38.14 24.90
CA SER A 267 -41.92 -37.97 26.34
C SER A 267 -40.98 -38.60 27.39
N HIS A 268 -40.38 -37.77 28.24
CA HIS A 268 -40.66 -37.69 29.68
C HIS A 268 -39.95 -36.48 30.33
N LEU A 269 -40.62 -35.92 31.35
CA LEU A 269 -40.36 -34.67 32.07
C LEU A 269 -39.53 -34.87 33.36
N SER A 270 -38.55 -33.95 33.60
CA SER A 270 -38.13 -33.30 34.89
C SER A 270 -37.66 -34.14 36.10
N PRO A 271 -37.09 -33.56 37.21
CA PRO A 271 -36.65 -32.16 37.47
C PRO A 271 -35.26 -31.98 38.17
N TRP A 272 -34.75 -30.74 38.09
CA TRP A 272 -33.89 -29.97 39.02
C TRP A 272 -33.25 -30.60 40.28
N THR A 273 -31.93 -30.43 40.42
CA THR A 273 -31.24 -30.13 41.70
C THR A 273 -30.10 -29.12 41.48
N ASN A 274 -29.91 -28.26 42.48
CA ASN A 274 -29.19 -26.98 42.47
C ASN A 274 -27.69 -27.10 42.90
N PRO A 275 -26.91 -25.99 42.96
CA PRO A 275 -25.49 -25.91 42.59
C PRO A 275 -24.55 -26.02 43.79
N GLU A 276 -23.27 -26.35 43.55
CA GLU A 276 -22.12 -25.66 44.15
C GLU A 276 -20.78 -26.16 43.58
N THR A 277 -19.93 -25.17 43.25
CA THR A 277 -18.46 -25.18 43.27
C THR A 277 -17.70 -26.36 42.66
N GLU A 278 -17.09 -26.14 41.50
CA GLU A 278 -15.63 -26.19 41.37
C GLU A 278 -15.18 -25.50 40.08
N SER A 279 -14.38 -24.45 40.27
CA SER A 279 -13.72 -23.69 39.24
C SER A 279 -12.54 -24.49 38.69
N GLU A 280 -12.79 -25.38 37.75
CA GLU A 280 -11.74 -25.89 36.87
C GLU A 280 -11.81 -25.13 35.55
N ALA A 281 -10.76 -24.32 35.34
CA ALA A 281 -10.45 -23.70 34.07
C ALA A 281 -10.36 -24.79 33.00
N ARG A 282 -11.43 -24.97 32.22
CA ARG A 282 -11.35 -25.64 30.92
C ARG A 282 -10.43 -24.80 30.04
N LEU A 283 -9.15 -25.18 30.01
CA LEU A 283 -8.34 -25.02 28.80
C LEU A 283 -9.09 -25.74 27.69
N ASP A 284 -9.84 -24.97 26.91
CA ASP A 284 -10.48 -25.46 25.69
C ASP A 284 -9.35 -25.90 24.76
N THR A 285 -9.25 -27.20 24.54
CA THR A 285 -8.21 -27.83 23.74
C THR A 285 -8.22 -27.24 22.33
N PHE A 286 -7.08 -26.70 21.93
CA PHE A 286 -6.81 -25.93 20.71
C PHE A 286 -6.90 -26.73 19.39
N GLU A 287 -7.63 -27.84 19.38
CA GLU A 287 -7.75 -28.72 18.22
C GLU A 287 -9.17 -28.68 17.67
N ASP A 288 -9.26 -28.28 16.40
CA ASP A 288 -10.36 -28.53 15.47
C ASP A 288 -11.53 -27.51 15.34
N ARG A 289 -11.21 -26.24 15.06
CA ARG A 289 -12.19 -25.26 14.52
C ARG A 289 -11.75 -24.46 13.30
N ARG A 290 -10.78 -24.93 12.50
CA ARG A 290 -10.40 -24.27 11.24
C ARG A 290 -11.26 -24.76 10.07
N CYS A 291 -12.58 -24.78 10.24
CA CYS A 291 -13.53 -25.21 9.22
C CYS A 291 -13.96 -23.97 8.41
N GLU A 292 -13.50 -23.88 7.15
CA GLU A 292 -14.01 -23.02 6.04
C GLU A 292 -12.93 -22.33 5.19
N GLY A 293 -11.65 -22.50 5.55
CA GLY A 293 -10.55 -21.87 4.81
C GLY A 293 -10.29 -22.48 3.42
N LYS A 294 -10.27 -21.67 2.36
CA LYS A 294 -9.86 -22.08 1.01
C LYS A 294 -8.36 -22.39 0.94
N ILE A 295 -8.02 -23.56 0.39
CA ILE A 295 -6.62 -23.92 0.09
C ILE A 295 -6.23 -23.31 -1.26
N HIS A 296 -5.35 -22.31 -1.22
CA HIS A 296 -4.77 -21.71 -2.42
C HIS A 296 -3.57 -22.51 -2.91
N ARG A 297 -3.71 -23.19 -4.05
CA ARG A 297 -2.58 -23.86 -4.73
C ARG A 297 -1.72 -22.89 -5.53
N SER A 298 -2.30 -21.81 -6.04
CA SER A 298 -1.54 -20.78 -6.75
C SER A 298 -0.78 -19.88 -5.76
N PRO A 299 0.48 -19.52 -6.05
CA PRO A 299 1.24 -18.64 -5.17
C PRO A 299 0.66 -17.23 -5.20
N VAL A 300 0.68 -16.56 -4.05
CA VAL A 300 0.43 -15.11 -3.98
C VAL A 300 1.39 -14.39 -4.93
N PRO A 301 0.91 -13.48 -5.80
CA PRO A 301 1.76 -12.70 -6.70
C PRO A 301 2.94 -12.06 -5.97
N LEU A 302 4.14 -12.24 -6.51
CA LEU A 302 5.39 -11.78 -5.89
C LEU A 302 5.39 -10.27 -5.60
N GLU A 303 4.76 -9.46 -6.46
CA GLU A 303 4.60 -8.01 -6.24
C GLU A 303 3.83 -7.69 -4.95
N LEU A 304 2.77 -8.44 -4.66
CA LEU A 304 1.95 -8.25 -3.46
C LEU A 304 2.71 -8.68 -2.20
N LYS A 305 3.47 -9.78 -2.26
CA LYS A 305 4.37 -10.20 -1.16
C LYS A 305 5.41 -9.12 -0.86
N LEU A 306 6.02 -8.59 -1.91
CA LEU A 306 7.09 -7.61 -1.77
C LEU A 306 6.57 -6.26 -1.26
N ARG A 307 5.40 -5.82 -1.74
CA ARG A 307 4.72 -4.63 -1.20
C ARG A 307 4.52 -4.74 0.31
N GLN A 308 4.08 -5.91 0.80
CA GLN A 308 3.94 -6.15 2.24
C GLN A 308 5.29 -6.14 2.95
N HIS A 309 6.32 -6.75 2.37
CA HIS A 309 7.68 -6.69 2.90
C HIS A 309 8.19 -5.24 3.03
N THR A 310 8.10 -4.42 1.98
CA THR A 310 8.47 -3.00 2.00
C THR A 310 7.74 -2.24 3.11
N ARG A 311 6.42 -2.45 3.25
CA ARG A 311 5.63 -1.75 4.28
C ARG A 311 6.07 -2.12 5.69
N LYS A 312 6.30 -3.40 5.95
CA LYS A 312 6.80 -3.88 7.25
C LYS A 312 8.21 -3.35 7.52
N MET A 313 9.09 -3.35 6.52
CA MET A 313 10.44 -2.79 6.66
C MET A 313 10.44 -1.27 6.91
N LEU A 314 9.56 -0.52 6.25
CA LEU A 314 9.42 0.92 6.49
C LEU A 314 8.94 1.19 7.92
N LEU A 315 7.93 0.45 8.38
CA LEU A 315 7.45 0.54 9.76
C LEU A 315 8.56 0.21 10.76
N TYR A 316 9.24 -0.91 10.57
CA TYR A 316 10.35 -1.36 11.41
C TYR A 316 11.45 -0.30 11.50
N LYS A 317 11.87 0.24 10.36
CA LYS A 317 12.85 1.32 10.30
C LYS A 317 12.36 2.56 11.07
N GLN A 318 11.11 2.95 10.90
CA GLN A 318 10.54 4.09 11.60
C GLN A 318 10.50 3.88 13.12
N CYS A 319 10.23 2.65 13.59
CA CYS A 319 10.23 2.31 15.00
C CYS A 319 11.65 2.37 15.61
N ILE A 320 12.68 1.94 14.88
CA ILE A 320 14.08 2.01 15.33
C ILE A 320 14.61 3.45 15.29
N ASP A 321 14.47 4.14 14.16
CA ASP A 321 15.05 5.47 13.95
C ASP A 321 14.47 6.52 14.93
N ASN A 322 13.28 6.25 15.48
CA ASN A 322 12.58 7.12 16.42
C ASN A 322 12.56 6.59 17.86
N SER A 323 13.46 5.68 18.24
CA SER A 323 13.51 5.15 19.61
C SER A 323 13.66 6.24 20.69
N ASN A 324 14.11 7.43 20.32
CA ASN A 324 14.29 8.60 21.19
C ASN A 324 13.22 9.70 21.00
N SER A 325 12.20 9.50 20.16
CA SER A 325 11.08 10.44 20.00
C SER A 325 9.75 9.83 20.48
N ASP A 326 8.79 10.70 20.81
CA ASP A 326 7.42 10.35 21.28
C ASP A 326 6.63 9.48 20.26
N ILE A 327 7.19 9.30 19.06
CA ILE A 327 6.63 8.52 17.95
C ILE A 327 6.87 7.00 18.11
N SER A 328 7.87 6.56 18.88
CA SER A 328 8.16 5.11 19.03
C SER A 328 7.05 4.30 19.72
N GLY A 329 5.98 4.97 20.16
CA GLY A 329 5.05 4.40 21.12
C GLY A 329 5.72 4.44 22.48
N LYS A 330 4.99 4.86 23.49
CA LYS A 330 5.50 4.94 24.86
C LYS A 330 6.02 3.60 25.42
N TRP A 331 5.76 2.49 24.71
CA TRP A 331 5.86 1.11 25.13
C TRP A 331 6.89 0.38 24.26
N ALA A 332 7.93 -0.17 24.89
CA ALA A 332 9.01 -0.88 24.19
C ALA A 332 8.58 -2.30 23.77
N THR A 333 7.71 -2.94 24.54
CA THR A 333 7.22 -4.30 24.30
C THR A 333 5.71 -4.38 24.49
N PHE A 334 5.09 -5.47 24.01
CA PHE A 334 3.66 -5.74 24.24
C PHE A 334 3.30 -5.73 25.75
N ASP A 335 4.21 -6.21 26.60
CA ASP A 335 3.99 -6.30 28.04
C ASP A 335 3.89 -4.94 28.74
N ASP A 336 4.44 -3.89 28.11
CA ASP A 336 4.43 -2.49 28.60
C ASP A 336 3.13 -1.77 28.24
N ILE A 337 2.34 -2.30 27.30
CA ILE A 337 1.12 -1.65 26.83
C ILE A 337 0.02 -1.79 27.91
N PRO A 338 -0.54 -0.67 28.42
CA PRO A 338 -1.64 -0.75 29.37
C PRO A 338 -2.87 -1.42 28.75
N HIS A 339 -3.55 -2.23 29.55
CA HIS A 339 -4.72 -3.01 29.12
C HIS A 339 -5.80 -2.19 28.39
N ARG A 340 -6.04 -0.95 28.84
CA ARG A 340 -7.01 -0.04 28.20
C ARG A 340 -6.60 0.41 26.79
N GLU A 341 -5.31 0.37 26.45
CA GLU A 341 -4.79 0.79 25.14
C GLU A 341 -4.88 -0.32 24.08
N LEU A 342 -5.40 -1.50 24.44
CA LEU A 342 -5.55 -2.66 23.54
C LEU A 342 -6.98 -2.83 23.01
N HIS A 343 -7.89 -1.88 23.27
CA HIS A 343 -9.30 -1.96 22.86
C HIS A 343 -9.50 -1.92 21.33
N ASN A 344 -8.53 -1.37 20.58
CA ASN A 344 -8.57 -1.34 19.11
C ASN A 344 -8.31 -2.71 18.45
N LEU A 345 -7.85 -3.71 19.20
CA LEU A 345 -7.54 -5.05 18.69
C LEU A 345 -8.77 -5.94 18.81
N LEU A 346 -9.44 -6.17 17.68
CA LEU A 346 -10.61 -7.04 17.60
C LEU A 346 -10.19 -8.46 17.27
N VAL A 347 -10.75 -9.42 18.01
CA VAL A 347 -10.34 -10.82 17.97
C VAL A 347 -11.44 -11.68 17.35
N ASP A 348 -11.04 -12.50 16.38
CA ASP A 348 -11.84 -13.60 15.85
C ASP A 348 -11.13 -14.92 16.17
N ASP A 349 -11.62 -15.60 17.21
CA ASP A 349 -11.08 -16.88 17.68
C ASP A 349 -11.35 -18.04 16.72
N ARG A 350 -12.40 -17.94 15.89
CA ARG A 350 -12.76 -19.00 14.94
C ARG A 350 -11.71 -19.15 13.85
N HIS A 351 -11.18 -18.02 13.37
CA HIS A 351 -10.19 -17.99 12.30
C HIS A 351 -8.77 -17.70 12.79
N GLY A 352 -8.59 -17.36 14.07
CA GLY A 352 -7.29 -16.98 14.62
C GLY A 352 -6.81 -15.65 14.04
N ILE A 353 -7.68 -14.63 14.05
CA ILE A 353 -7.44 -13.32 13.43
C ILE A 353 -7.49 -12.22 14.48
N ILE A 354 -6.55 -11.27 14.40
CA ILE A 354 -6.60 -10.01 15.14
C ILE A 354 -6.61 -8.85 14.15
N TYR A 355 -7.67 -8.04 14.18
CA TYR A 355 -7.78 -6.82 13.41
C TYR A 355 -7.57 -5.61 14.32
N CYS A 356 -6.51 -4.83 14.11
CA CYS A 356 -6.44 -3.50 14.73
C CYS A 356 -7.23 -2.48 13.91
N TYR A 357 -8.36 -2.03 14.46
CA TYR A 357 -9.17 -1.04 13.77
C TYR A 357 -8.65 0.37 13.99
N VAL A 358 -8.47 1.10 12.89
CA VAL A 358 -8.15 2.53 12.87
C VAL A 358 -9.33 3.25 12.22
N PRO A 359 -9.94 4.26 12.84
CA PRO A 359 -11.03 4.98 12.20
C PRO A 359 -10.62 5.67 10.88
N LYS A 360 -11.59 5.81 9.97
CA LYS A 360 -11.46 6.50 8.66
C LYS A 360 -10.54 5.83 7.63
N VAL A 361 -10.27 4.52 7.82
CA VAL A 361 -9.55 3.66 6.87
C VAL A 361 -10.38 2.44 6.44
N ALA A 362 -11.68 2.66 6.22
CA ALA A 362 -12.69 1.62 5.97
C ALA A 362 -12.93 0.66 7.15
N CYS A 363 -12.70 1.09 8.39
CA CYS A 363 -12.91 0.26 9.58
C CYS A 363 -14.31 -0.31 9.70
N THR A 364 -15.36 0.42 9.29
CA THR A 364 -16.74 -0.08 9.30
C THR A 364 -16.90 -1.32 8.42
N ALA A 365 -16.26 -1.34 7.25
CA ALA A 365 -16.34 -2.49 6.35
C ALA A 365 -15.58 -3.68 6.91
N TRP A 366 -14.38 -3.45 7.47
CA TRP A 366 -13.61 -4.50 8.14
C TRP A 366 -14.32 -5.05 9.39
N LYS A 367 -14.93 -4.21 10.22
CA LYS A 367 -15.72 -4.66 11.37
C LYS A 367 -16.92 -5.53 10.94
N ARG A 368 -17.59 -5.22 9.82
CA ARG A 368 -18.62 -6.10 9.24
C ARG A 368 -18.06 -7.47 8.84
N ILE A 369 -16.89 -7.49 8.21
CA ILE A 369 -16.19 -8.74 7.88
C ILE A 369 -15.86 -9.51 9.16
N MET A 370 -15.33 -8.85 10.19
CA MET A 370 -15.03 -9.50 11.48
C MET A 370 -16.28 -10.07 12.14
N ILE A 371 -17.42 -9.35 12.14
CA ILE A 371 -18.69 -9.83 12.71
C ILE A 371 -19.18 -11.07 11.94
N PHE A 372 -19.09 -11.03 10.61
CA PHE A 372 -19.50 -12.13 9.75
C PHE A 372 -18.63 -13.37 9.96
N LEU A 373 -17.31 -13.22 9.99
CA LEU A 373 -16.37 -14.35 10.17
C LEU A 373 -16.50 -14.96 11.57
N SER A 374 -16.50 -14.13 12.61
CA SER A 374 -16.58 -14.61 14.00
C SER A 374 -17.98 -15.12 14.38
N GLU A 375 -19.00 -14.83 13.58
CA GLU A 375 -20.42 -15.05 13.90
C GLU A 375 -20.83 -14.46 15.27
N SER A 376 -20.14 -13.38 15.67
CA SER A 376 -20.29 -12.79 16.99
C SER A 376 -21.64 -12.12 17.19
N LEU A 377 -22.32 -11.75 16.10
CA LEU A 377 -23.66 -11.17 16.12
C LEU A 377 -24.65 -12.07 15.38
N LYS A 378 -25.81 -12.28 16.00
CA LYS A 378 -26.86 -13.19 15.51
C LYS A 378 -28.22 -12.50 15.47
N MET A 379 -28.96 -12.68 14.39
CA MET A 379 -30.34 -12.24 14.24
C MET A 379 -31.25 -13.45 14.48
N TYR A 380 -32.10 -13.38 15.52
CA TYR A 380 -32.95 -14.50 15.96
C TYR A 380 -32.18 -15.81 16.21
N GLY A 381 -30.97 -15.70 16.77
CA GLY A 381 -30.09 -16.85 17.04
C GLY A 381 -29.34 -17.38 15.82
N VAL A 382 -29.51 -16.78 14.64
CA VAL A 382 -28.84 -17.18 13.39
C VAL A 382 -27.77 -16.14 13.00
N PRO A 383 -26.53 -16.55 12.66
CA PRO A 383 -25.51 -15.64 12.16
C PRO A 383 -25.91 -14.95 10.85
N TYR A 384 -25.38 -13.75 10.63
CA TYR A 384 -25.60 -13.02 9.38
C TYR A 384 -25.00 -13.75 8.18
N ARG A 385 -25.79 -13.91 7.12
CA ARG A 385 -25.36 -14.55 5.86
C ARG A 385 -24.94 -13.56 4.77
N ASN A 386 -25.12 -12.27 5.01
CA ASN A 386 -24.69 -11.20 4.11
C ASN A 386 -24.09 -10.06 4.92
N LEU A 387 -22.89 -9.62 4.53
CA LEU A 387 -22.14 -8.54 5.16
C LEU A 387 -22.93 -7.21 5.23
N LEU A 388 -23.81 -6.97 4.25
CA LEU A 388 -24.57 -5.71 4.17
C LEU A 388 -25.77 -5.67 5.11
N ASP A 389 -26.22 -6.82 5.61
CA ASP A 389 -27.37 -6.93 6.51
C ASP A 389 -27.00 -6.60 7.97
N VAL A 390 -25.70 -6.52 8.27
CA VAL A 390 -25.19 -6.12 9.59
C VAL A 390 -25.49 -4.62 9.83
N PRO A 391 -26.35 -4.28 10.81
CA PRO A 391 -26.73 -2.90 11.10
C PRO A 391 -25.52 -2.04 11.47
N ILE A 392 -25.51 -0.77 11.06
CA ILE A 392 -24.36 0.11 11.28
C ILE A 392 -24.16 0.42 12.77
N GLU A 393 -25.25 0.47 13.53
CA GLU A 393 -25.30 0.69 14.97
C GLU A 393 -24.54 -0.43 15.71
N GLU A 394 -24.73 -1.68 15.26
CA GLU A 394 -24.07 -2.86 15.82
C GLU A 394 -22.59 -2.94 15.44
N VAL A 395 -22.21 -2.46 14.25
CA VAL A 395 -20.79 -2.42 13.82
C VAL A 395 -19.93 -1.56 14.75
N HIS A 396 -20.52 -0.54 15.35
CA HIS A 396 -19.84 0.37 16.28
C HIS A 396 -20.16 0.06 17.75
N GLY A 397 -20.95 -0.98 18.03
CA GLY A 397 -21.28 -1.45 19.38
C GLY A 397 -20.26 -2.44 19.95
N SER A 398 -20.69 -3.24 20.93
CA SER A 398 -19.89 -4.24 21.65
C SER A 398 -19.91 -5.63 20.99
N SER A 399 -20.33 -5.72 19.74
CA SER A 399 -20.58 -6.98 19.04
C SER A 399 -19.31 -7.76 18.66
N LEU A 400 -18.12 -7.19 18.88
CA LEU A 400 -16.82 -7.83 18.60
C LEU A 400 -16.00 -7.94 19.87
N GLN A 401 -15.35 -9.09 20.06
CA GLN A 401 -14.45 -9.32 21.18
C GLN A 401 -13.19 -8.46 21.03
N GLN A 402 -12.86 -7.70 22.07
CA GLN A 402 -11.63 -6.91 22.12
C GLN A 402 -10.53 -7.74 22.80
N LEU A 403 -9.26 -7.53 22.43
CA LEU A 403 -8.14 -8.29 23.00
C LEU A 403 -8.02 -8.06 24.51
N ASN A 404 -8.31 -6.85 24.97
CA ASN A 404 -8.35 -6.51 26.39
C ASN A 404 -9.59 -7.04 27.13
N ALA A 405 -10.41 -7.90 26.52
CA ALA A 405 -11.40 -8.67 27.28
C ALA A 405 -10.78 -9.96 27.86
N TYR A 406 -9.58 -10.34 27.41
CA TYR A 406 -8.94 -11.59 27.79
C TYR A 406 -7.90 -11.40 28.91
N PRO A 407 -7.67 -12.42 29.77
CA PRO A 407 -6.55 -12.42 30.72
C PRO A 407 -5.20 -12.25 30.01
N LYS A 408 -4.22 -11.62 30.68
CA LYS A 408 -2.92 -11.27 30.06
C LYS A 408 -2.19 -12.43 29.40
N ALA A 409 -2.21 -13.63 30.01
CA ALA A 409 -1.61 -14.83 29.44
C ALA A 409 -2.27 -15.24 28.10
N VAL A 410 -3.59 -15.16 28.03
CA VAL A 410 -4.37 -15.47 26.82
C VAL A 410 -4.13 -14.41 25.75
N MET A 411 -4.06 -13.12 26.12
CA MET A 411 -3.72 -12.05 25.17
C MET A 411 -2.37 -12.31 24.50
N LYS A 412 -1.35 -12.66 25.29
CA LYS A 412 -0.01 -12.95 24.78
C LYS A 412 0.00 -14.13 23.82
N GLN A 413 -0.65 -15.24 24.20
CA GLN A 413 -0.81 -16.40 23.33
C GLN A 413 -1.48 -16.03 22.00
N LYS A 414 -2.56 -15.24 22.03
CA LYS A 414 -3.27 -14.81 20.82
C LYS A 414 -2.39 -13.89 19.96
N ILE A 415 -1.67 -12.94 20.56
CA ILE A 415 -0.72 -12.07 19.83
C ILE A 415 0.37 -12.89 19.12
N GLU A 416 0.88 -13.93 19.77
CA GLU A 416 1.92 -14.80 19.20
C GLU A 416 1.39 -15.73 18.08
N THR A 417 0.15 -16.22 18.21
CA THR A 417 -0.37 -17.30 17.36
C THR A 417 -1.35 -16.87 16.28
N TYR A 418 -2.03 -15.73 16.45
CA TYR A 418 -3.08 -15.27 15.52
C TYR A 418 -2.49 -14.39 14.42
N GLN A 419 -3.13 -14.42 13.25
CA GLN A 419 -2.78 -13.55 12.13
C GLN A 419 -3.26 -12.11 12.44
N LYS A 420 -2.34 -11.17 12.53
CA LYS A 420 -2.61 -9.77 12.88
C LYS A 420 -2.56 -8.88 11.65
N PHE A 421 -3.55 -8.02 11.47
CA PHE A 421 -3.52 -7.02 10.41
C PHE A 421 -4.05 -5.66 10.85
N LEU A 422 -3.62 -4.62 10.15
CA LEU A 422 -4.22 -3.29 10.22
C LEU A 422 -4.30 -2.65 8.83
N PHE A 423 -5.14 -1.62 8.71
CA PHE A 423 -5.15 -0.73 7.56
C PHE A 423 -4.76 0.68 7.98
N VAL A 424 -4.00 1.36 7.14
CA VAL A 424 -3.60 2.75 7.34
C VAL A 424 -4.03 3.62 6.15
N ARG A 425 -3.89 4.92 6.31
CA ARG A 425 -4.16 5.93 5.28
C ARG A 425 -3.22 7.09 5.51
N ASP A 426 -3.01 7.92 4.48
CA ASP A 426 -2.36 9.21 4.66
C ASP A 426 -2.98 9.96 5.86
N PRO A 427 -2.15 10.41 6.83
CA PRO A 427 -2.63 10.98 8.09
C PRO A 427 -3.45 12.26 7.88
N PHE A 428 -3.11 13.10 6.90
CA PHE A 428 -3.85 14.34 6.64
C PHE A 428 -5.18 14.05 5.96
N VAL A 429 -5.22 13.10 5.03
CA VAL A 429 -6.48 12.65 4.43
C VAL A 429 -7.39 12.03 5.49
N ARG A 430 -6.81 11.28 6.44
CA ARG A 430 -7.53 10.69 7.57
C ARG A 430 -8.11 11.78 8.48
N LEU A 431 -7.35 12.83 8.80
CA LEU A 431 -7.83 13.99 9.58
C LEU A 431 -8.96 14.74 8.88
N ILE A 432 -8.86 14.99 7.57
CA ILE A 432 -9.94 15.61 6.78
C ILE A 432 -11.20 14.72 6.86
N SER A 433 -11.04 13.41 6.70
CA SER A 433 -12.16 12.46 6.80
C SER A 433 -12.77 12.42 8.21
N ALA A 434 -11.97 12.60 9.27
CA ALA A 434 -12.44 12.68 10.65
C ALA A 434 -13.26 13.95 10.86
N TYR A 435 -12.74 15.11 10.44
CA TYR A 435 -13.45 16.39 10.50
C TYR A 435 -14.78 16.35 9.74
N LYS A 436 -14.77 15.89 8.48
CA LYS A 436 -15.98 15.79 7.65
C LYS A 436 -17.06 14.92 8.30
N ASP A 437 -16.67 13.84 8.96
CA ASP A 437 -17.62 12.89 9.56
C ASP A 437 -18.12 13.31 10.93
N LYS A 438 -17.24 13.85 11.78
CA LYS A 438 -17.54 14.09 13.20
C LYS A 438 -17.87 15.53 13.53
N ILE A 439 -17.35 16.49 12.77
CA ILE A 439 -17.46 17.92 13.09
C ILE A 439 -18.29 18.66 12.02
N GLN A 440 -18.03 18.41 10.74
CA GLN A 440 -18.66 19.16 9.64
C GLN A 440 -20.09 18.71 9.37
N ARG A 441 -20.43 17.45 9.62
CA ARG A 441 -21.78 16.91 9.44
C ARG A 441 -22.53 16.97 10.78
N PRO A 442 -23.86 17.13 10.76
CA PRO A 442 -24.66 17.08 11.98
C PRO A 442 -24.39 15.80 12.76
N ASN A 443 -23.86 15.96 13.97
CA ASN A 443 -23.56 14.87 14.89
C ASN A 443 -23.63 15.40 16.33
N GLN A 444 -24.76 15.18 16.99
CA GLN A 444 -25.02 15.76 18.31
C GLN A 444 -23.97 15.31 19.35
N ILE A 445 -23.58 14.03 19.35
CA ILE A 445 -22.61 13.48 20.28
C ILE A 445 -21.25 14.18 20.15
N PHE A 446 -20.72 14.27 18.93
CA PHE A 446 -19.41 14.92 18.72
C PHE A 446 -19.48 16.44 18.83
N TYR A 447 -20.65 17.03 18.58
CA TYR A 447 -20.88 18.43 18.83
C TYR A 447 -20.78 18.75 20.33
N GLU A 448 -21.36 17.92 21.20
CA GLU A 448 -21.23 18.06 22.66
C GLU A 448 -19.81 17.79 23.16
N ILE A 449 -19.17 16.71 22.68
CA ILE A 449 -17.84 16.29 23.13
C ILE A 449 -16.74 17.28 22.68
N ALA A 450 -16.83 17.80 21.45
CA ALA A 450 -15.78 18.63 20.86
C ALA A 450 -16.31 19.92 20.23
N GLY A 451 -17.38 19.86 19.43
CA GLY A 451 -17.86 20.99 18.63
C GLY A 451 -18.11 22.27 19.43
N MET A 452 -18.82 22.18 20.57
CA MET A 452 -19.10 23.32 21.45
C MET A 452 -17.81 23.95 22.01
N TYR A 453 -16.84 23.12 22.41
CA TYR A 453 -15.55 23.60 22.89
C TYR A 453 -14.78 24.31 21.78
N ILE A 454 -14.76 23.72 20.57
CA ILE A 454 -14.10 24.30 19.40
C ILE A 454 -14.71 25.66 19.07
N LEU A 455 -16.04 25.78 19.05
CA LEU A 455 -16.74 27.05 18.81
C LEU A 455 -16.45 28.10 19.86
N LYS A 456 -16.50 27.73 21.15
CA LYS A 456 -16.23 28.67 22.25
C LYS A 456 -14.81 29.20 22.22
N LYS A 457 -13.84 28.30 22.09
CA LYS A 457 -12.42 28.63 22.26
C LYS A 457 -11.76 29.16 20.98
N PHE A 458 -12.07 28.57 19.83
CA PHE A 458 -11.39 28.88 18.57
C PHE A 458 -12.31 29.57 17.56
N GLY A 459 -13.61 29.28 17.61
CA GLY A 459 -14.63 29.95 16.79
C GLY A 459 -15.09 31.31 17.33
N HIS A 460 -14.73 31.67 18.56
CA HIS A 460 -15.15 32.89 19.26
C HIS A 460 -16.69 33.03 19.40
N VAL A 461 -17.38 31.90 19.58
CA VAL A 461 -18.82 31.86 19.80
C VAL A 461 -19.07 31.52 21.28
N PRO A 462 -19.27 32.52 22.17
CA PRO A 462 -19.29 32.29 23.62
C PRO A 462 -20.45 31.40 24.07
N ASN A 463 -21.62 31.55 23.43
CA ASN A 463 -22.85 30.82 23.75
C ASN A 463 -23.37 30.08 22.51
N PRO A 464 -22.68 29.01 22.07
CA PRO A 464 -23.14 28.26 20.92
C PRO A 464 -24.42 27.49 21.29
N PRO A 465 -25.40 27.37 20.36
CA PRO A 465 -26.63 26.61 20.60
C PRO A 465 -26.36 25.18 21.09
N ALA A 466 -27.28 24.60 21.86
CA ALA A 466 -27.11 23.24 22.39
C ALA A 466 -27.32 22.15 21.32
N SER A 467 -28.17 22.41 20.32
CA SER A 467 -28.44 21.46 19.22
C SER A 467 -27.53 21.72 18.02
N VAL A 468 -26.96 20.63 17.48
CA VAL A 468 -26.14 20.67 16.28
C VAL A 468 -26.94 21.13 15.07
N GLU A 469 -28.22 20.78 14.99
CA GLU A 469 -29.12 21.21 13.91
C GLU A 469 -29.29 22.73 13.90
N GLN A 470 -29.43 23.35 15.08
CA GLN A 470 -29.53 24.81 15.20
C GLN A 470 -28.24 25.51 14.77
N VAL A 471 -27.08 25.00 15.19
CA VAL A 471 -25.77 25.53 14.78
C VAL A 471 -25.57 25.45 13.27
N HIS A 472 -25.96 24.33 12.67
CA HIS A 472 -25.90 24.13 11.23
C HIS A 472 -26.85 25.05 10.47
N ALA A 473 -28.09 25.23 10.97
CA ALA A 473 -29.07 26.14 10.38
C ALA A 473 -28.56 27.60 10.38
N GLN A 474 -27.75 27.97 11.37
CA GLN A 474 -27.13 29.29 11.47
C GLN A 474 -25.78 29.40 10.72
N GLY A 475 -25.26 28.30 10.18
CA GLY A 475 -23.96 28.27 9.50
C GLY A 475 -22.75 28.43 10.43
N ILE A 476 -22.93 28.23 11.74
CA ILE A 476 -21.89 28.46 12.77
C ILE A 476 -21.11 27.15 13.05
N VAL A 477 -20.85 26.36 12.03
CA VAL A 477 -20.15 25.07 12.17
C VAL A 477 -18.65 25.32 12.39
N PRO A 478 -17.96 24.62 13.31
CA PRO A 478 -16.51 24.77 13.47
C PRO A 478 -15.80 24.58 12.12
N SER A 479 -14.93 25.52 11.76
CA SER A 479 -14.13 25.37 10.54
C SER A 479 -13.04 24.31 10.70
N PHE A 480 -12.50 23.81 9.59
CA PHE A 480 -11.35 22.90 9.64
C PHE A 480 -10.14 23.55 10.32
N TYR A 481 -9.94 24.85 10.13
CA TYR A 481 -8.90 25.61 10.81
C TYR A 481 -9.09 25.57 12.34
N ASN A 482 -10.32 25.82 12.83
CA ASN A 482 -10.61 25.73 14.26
C ASN A 482 -10.42 24.30 14.80
N PHE A 483 -10.76 23.29 14.01
CA PHE A 483 -10.53 21.90 14.36
C PHE A 483 -9.04 21.57 14.47
N ILE A 484 -8.19 22.07 13.57
CA ILE A 484 -6.74 21.91 13.68
C ILE A 484 -6.19 22.62 14.92
N GLN A 485 -6.64 23.85 15.20
CA GLN A 485 -6.26 24.55 16.45
C GLN A 485 -6.63 23.75 17.69
N TYR A 486 -7.80 23.13 17.68
CA TYR A 486 -8.23 22.25 18.75
C TYR A 486 -7.30 21.06 18.94
N ILE A 487 -6.97 20.32 17.87
CA ILE A 487 -6.03 19.20 17.93
C ILE A 487 -4.67 19.64 18.49
N LEU A 488 -4.14 20.76 18.01
CA LEU A 488 -2.85 21.30 18.47
C LEU A 488 -2.88 21.83 19.90
N SER A 489 -4.07 22.11 20.45
CA SER A 489 -4.24 22.53 21.83
C SER A 489 -4.31 21.38 22.83
N LEU A 490 -4.47 20.15 22.35
CA LEU A 490 -4.48 18.96 23.20
C LEU A 490 -3.07 18.67 23.73
N PRO A 491 -2.93 18.10 24.95
CA PRO A 491 -1.62 17.93 25.57
C PRO A 491 -0.73 16.96 24.78
N ALA A 492 0.44 17.43 24.36
CA ALA A 492 1.49 16.57 23.82
C ALA A 492 1.90 15.52 24.88
N GLY A 493 2.10 14.26 24.47
CA GLY A 493 2.46 13.15 25.36
C GLY A 493 1.30 12.52 26.16
N ASN A 494 0.10 13.13 26.18
CA ASN A 494 -1.12 12.48 26.72
C ASN A 494 -2.13 12.14 25.62
N TYR A 495 -1.71 11.29 24.69
CA TYR A 495 -2.53 10.85 23.57
C TYR A 495 -3.81 10.11 23.98
N THR A 496 -3.96 9.72 25.25
CA THR A 496 -5.18 9.08 25.75
C THR A 496 -6.39 10.03 25.77
N GLU A 497 -6.16 11.35 25.74
CA GLU A 497 -7.21 12.37 25.63
C GLU A 497 -7.68 12.60 24.19
N PHE A 498 -6.94 12.11 23.19
CA PHE A 498 -7.32 12.26 21.79
C PHE A 498 -8.41 11.25 21.45
N ASP A 499 -9.50 11.69 20.84
CA ASP A 499 -10.50 10.78 20.28
C ASP A 499 -9.87 9.87 19.20
N GLU A 500 -10.29 8.61 19.15
CA GLU A 500 -9.76 7.61 18.22
C GLU A 500 -9.84 8.05 16.74
N HIS A 501 -10.80 8.92 16.39
CA HIS A 501 -11.00 9.37 15.02
C HIS A 501 -9.85 10.21 14.48
N TRP A 502 -9.17 10.99 15.35
CA TRP A 502 -8.03 11.83 14.98
C TRP A 502 -6.73 11.51 15.74
N ARG A 503 -6.74 10.53 16.66
CA ARG A 503 -5.52 9.99 17.30
C ARG A 503 -4.60 9.28 16.31
N GLN A 504 -3.28 9.48 16.37
CA GLN A 504 -2.35 8.84 15.43
C GLN A 504 -2.40 7.31 15.51
N THR A 505 -2.22 6.65 14.37
CA THR A 505 -2.30 5.17 14.25
C THR A 505 -1.34 4.46 15.20
N VAL A 506 -0.14 5.02 15.42
CA VAL A 506 0.87 4.44 16.29
C VAL A 506 0.39 4.28 17.74
N HIS A 507 -0.46 5.20 18.21
CA HIS A 507 -1.02 5.16 19.57
C HIS A 507 -2.32 4.34 19.67
N LEU A 508 -2.92 3.94 18.54
CA LEU A 508 -4.09 3.05 18.51
C LEU A 508 -3.69 1.58 18.39
N CYS A 509 -2.67 1.30 17.57
CA CYS A 509 -2.31 -0.06 17.18
C CYS A 509 -0.92 -0.50 17.66
N HIS A 510 -0.13 0.38 18.27
CA HIS A 510 1.19 0.06 18.82
C HIS A 510 2.08 -0.79 17.88
N PRO A 511 2.23 -0.43 16.59
CA PRO A 511 2.90 -1.27 15.59
C PRO A 511 4.42 -1.40 15.80
N CYS A 512 4.99 -0.66 16.76
CA CYS A 512 6.38 -0.85 17.20
C CYS A 512 6.52 -1.91 18.30
N ALA A 513 5.44 -2.24 19.01
CA ALA A 513 5.40 -3.25 20.06
C ALA A 513 4.61 -4.51 19.65
N ILE A 514 3.86 -4.45 18.54
CA ILE A 514 3.07 -5.55 18.00
C ILE A 514 3.50 -5.84 16.56
N ASP A 515 3.97 -7.06 16.31
CA ASP A 515 4.37 -7.52 14.99
C ASP A 515 3.16 -7.83 14.11
N TYR A 516 2.75 -6.89 13.26
CA TYR A 516 1.66 -7.12 12.31
C TYR A 516 2.10 -8.00 11.14
N ASP A 517 1.26 -8.97 10.80
CA ASP A 517 1.52 -9.87 9.68
C ASP A 517 1.12 -9.25 8.33
N PHE A 518 0.18 -8.31 8.33
CA PHE A 518 -0.25 -7.59 7.14
C PHE A 518 -0.56 -6.12 7.43
N ILE A 519 -0.08 -5.22 6.56
CA ILE A 519 -0.35 -3.78 6.61
C ILE A 519 -1.00 -3.35 5.29
N GLY A 520 -2.30 -3.09 5.33
CA GLY A 520 -3.07 -2.55 4.22
C GLY A 520 -3.04 -1.03 4.15
N LYS A 521 -3.28 -0.46 2.96
CA LYS A 521 -3.46 0.99 2.77
C LYS A 521 -4.82 1.28 2.16
N MET A 522 -5.46 2.35 2.62
CA MET A 522 -6.73 2.83 2.08
C MET A 522 -6.60 3.22 0.59
N GLU A 523 -5.44 3.74 0.21
CA GLU A 523 -5.10 4.13 -1.16
C GLU A 523 -5.06 2.93 -2.13
N THR A 524 -4.75 1.73 -1.62
CA THR A 524 -4.68 0.48 -2.39
C THR A 524 -5.66 -0.57 -1.86
N ILE A 525 -6.77 -0.14 -1.26
CA ILE A 525 -7.63 -1.01 -0.45
C ILE A 525 -8.21 -2.19 -1.23
N ASP A 526 -8.55 -2.00 -2.51
CA ASP A 526 -9.19 -3.04 -3.31
C ASP A 526 -8.21 -4.22 -3.55
N GLU A 527 -6.95 -3.91 -3.87
CA GLU A 527 -5.90 -4.93 -4.03
C GLU A 527 -5.47 -5.54 -2.70
N ASP A 528 -5.32 -4.70 -1.67
CA ASP A 528 -4.85 -5.13 -0.36
C ASP A 528 -5.89 -5.99 0.36
N ALA A 529 -7.18 -5.69 0.22
CA ALA A 529 -8.25 -6.50 0.80
C ALA A 529 -8.30 -7.88 0.14
N ALA A 530 -8.30 -7.95 -1.19
CA ALA A 530 -8.28 -9.23 -1.91
C ALA A 530 -7.05 -10.07 -1.54
N HIS A 531 -5.89 -9.42 -1.40
CA HIS A 531 -4.65 -10.09 -0.97
C HIS A 531 -4.74 -10.61 0.47
N LEU A 532 -5.23 -9.80 1.40
CA LEU A 532 -5.38 -10.17 2.80
C LEU A 532 -6.36 -11.34 2.95
N LEU A 533 -7.56 -11.25 2.36
CA LEU A 533 -8.58 -12.30 2.47
C LEU A 533 -8.08 -13.64 1.93
N ARG A 534 -7.24 -13.61 0.89
CA ARG A 534 -6.54 -14.80 0.37
C ARG A 534 -5.52 -15.37 1.36
N ILE A 535 -4.72 -14.53 2.02
CA ILE A 535 -3.76 -14.97 3.06
C ILE A 535 -4.52 -15.60 4.23
N LEU A 536 -5.62 -14.98 4.64
CA LEU A 536 -6.53 -15.45 5.68
C LEU A 536 -7.34 -16.68 5.26
N ARG A 537 -7.32 -17.05 3.97
CA ARG A 537 -8.05 -18.18 3.38
C ARG A 537 -9.57 -18.05 3.44
N VAL A 538 -10.10 -16.83 3.55
CA VAL A 538 -11.55 -16.58 3.68
C VAL A 538 -12.15 -15.92 2.42
N ASP A 539 -11.37 -15.79 1.35
CA ASP A 539 -11.80 -15.20 0.06
C ASP A 539 -12.84 -16.02 -0.71
N ASN A 540 -13.22 -17.21 -0.21
CA ASN A 540 -14.36 -17.99 -0.69
C ASN A 540 -15.69 -17.60 -0.02
N ILE A 541 -15.66 -16.96 1.15
CA ILE A 541 -16.85 -16.65 1.95
C ILE A 541 -17.07 -15.14 2.14
N VAL A 542 -16.00 -14.34 2.04
CA VAL A 542 -16.06 -12.89 2.14
C VAL A 542 -15.31 -12.21 1.01
N GLU A 543 -15.85 -11.07 0.57
CA GLU A 543 -15.20 -10.16 -0.36
C GLU A 543 -15.45 -8.72 0.12
N LEU A 544 -14.41 -7.89 0.06
CA LEU A 544 -14.58 -6.45 0.25
C LEU A 544 -15.01 -5.84 -1.10
N LYS A 545 -16.30 -5.51 -1.24
CA LYS A 545 -16.78 -4.85 -2.46
C LYS A 545 -16.07 -3.51 -2.67
N PRO A 546 -15.76 -3.14 -3.94
CA PRO A 546 -15.13 -1.86 -4.25
C PRO A 546 -15.91 -0.70 -3.63
N MET A 547 -15.22 0.14 -2.86
CA MET A 547 -15.84 1.30 -2.24
C MET A 547 -16.08 2.38 -3.32
N THR A 548 -17.30 2.45 -3.85
CA THR A 548 -17.73 3.44 -4.87
C THR A 548 -18.09 4.81 -4.29
N ARG A 549 -18.11 4.98 -2.97
CA ARG A 549 -18.40 6.26 -2.32
C ARG A 549 -17.20 7.21 -2.38
N SER A 550 -17.48 8.52 -2.46
CA SER A 550 -16.53 9.65 -2.39
C SER A 550 -15.46 9.41 -1.32
N LYS A 551 -14.31 8.89 -1.75
CA LYS A 551 -13.12 8.73 -0.93
C LYS A 551 -12.53 10.13 -0.79
N THR A 552 -12.22 10.58 0.43
CA THR A 552 -11.36 11.77 0.58
C THR A 552 -10.04 11.50 -0.11
N GLU A 553 -9.72 12.26 -1.14
CA GLU A 553 -8.54 12.01 -1.97
C GLU A 553 -7.32 12.76 -1.42
N GLN A 554 -6.12 12.32 -1.81
CA GLN A 554 -4.89 13.07 -1.49
C GLN A 554 -4.87 14.47 -2.11
N SER A 555 -5.57 14.65 -3.24
CA SER A 555 -5.76 15.95 -3.90
C SER A 555 -6.38 17.00 -2.97
N GLU A 556 -7.25 16.58 -2.06
CA GLU A 556 -7.93 17.45 -1.09
C GLU A 556 -6.96 18.08 -0.07
N ILE A 557 -5.80 17.48 0.19
CA ILE A 557 -4.82 18.02 1.17
C ILE A 557 -4.44 19.45 0.79
N LYS A 558 -4.22 19.74 -0.50
CA LYS A 558 -3.84 21.08 -0.96
C LYS A 558 -4.88 22.14 -0.62
N THR A 559 -6.16 21.79 -0.73
CA THR A 559 -7.28 22.69 -0.46
C THR A 559 -7.52 22.85 1.04
N TRP A 560 -7.63 21.74 1.77
CA TRP A 560 -7.98 21.79 3.21
C TRP A 560 -6.85 22.35 4.07
N PHE A 561 -5.60 22.10 3.70
CA PHE A 561 -4.45 22.60 4.45
C PHE A 561 -3.90 23.92 3.91
N SER A 562 -4.53 24.57 2.91
CA SER A 562 -3.98 25.79 2.28
C SER A 562 -3.61 26.88 3.29
N ASN A 563 -4.42 27.04 4.33
CA ASN A 563 -4.28 28.09 5.35
C ASN A 563 -3.68 27.56 6.66
N ILE A 564 -3.17 26.33 6.69
CA ILE A 564 -2.47 25.74 7.83
C ILE A 564 -0.98 25.90 7.60
N THR A 565 -0.25 26.48 8.56
CA THR A 565 1.19 26.73 8.43
C THR A 565 1.98 25.42 8.34
N ILE A 566 3.16 25.46 7.73
CA ILE A 566 4.05 24.29 7.64
C ILE A 566 4.44 23.79 9.04
N GLU A 567 4.64 24.71 9.99
CA GLU A 567 4.97 24.37 11.38
C GLU A 567 3.85 23.55 12.03
N TRP A 568 2.60 24.00 11.91
CA TRP A 568 1.45 23.25 12.43
C TRP A 568 1.33 21.87 11.80
N ARG A 569 1.56 21.77 10.49
CA ARG A 569 1.56 20.47 9.79
C ARG A 569 2.67 19.53 10.24
N LYS A 570 3.81 20.04 10.74
CA LYS A 570 4.89 19.21 11.28
C LYS A 570 4.55 18.69 12.68
N THR A 571 3.77 19.46 13.45
CA THR A 571 3.34 19.08 14.80
C THR A 571 2.20 18.06 14.81
N LEU A 572 1.28 18.14 13.82
CA LEU A 572 0.20 17.17 13.61
C LEU A 572 0.74 15.80 13.18
#